data_AF-A0A1L7JMQ7-F1
#
_entry.id   AF-A0A1L7JMQ7-F1
#
_cell.length_a   1.000
_cell.length_b   1.000
_cell.length_c   1.000
_cell.angle_alpha   90.00
_cell.angle_beta   90.00
_cell.angle_gamma   90.00
#
_symmetry.space_group_name_H-M   'P 1'
#
loop_
_entity.id
_entity.type
_entity.pdbx_description
1 polymer ?
#
loop_
_entity_poly.entity_id
_entity_poly.type
_entity_poly.pdbx_seq_one_letter_code
_entity_poly.pdbx_strand_id
1 'polypeptide(L)'
;MVICILYNNYCSHINCHNSFLNKEKQGINNNVKYLKDNGTHGTANWMDEEEAKQLLNIGNRVDGIIYGALNGKNVALPFDTWKFNKNVAIFGAPGTGKSRFYLRTVVCQLVQNKKSMVITDPKGELMRDLKVFLESQGYDVKVFNLVNMKNSHRWNPLNEVTDDLSAQVFSQTIIDNTKPVGSKGDEFWEKGEQNLLKALTLYVIYELPESERNLREMYSLLAGKDVKEMDRLFSALPGDHPAKQPYKLFSQSADNVRSGMIIGLGTRLQVFQNQLVQALTETSDIDLSAPAKNHAHIFV
;
A
#
# COMPACT_ATOMS: atom_id res chain seq x y z
N MET A 1 -5.54 23.78 -12.66
CA MET A 1 -4.93 22.59 -12.03
C MET A 1 -4.15 21.88 -13.10
N VAL A 2 -2.82 21.89 -13.03
CA VAL A 2 -1.96 21.18 -13.98
C VAL A 2 -1.76 19.76 -13.45
N ILE A 3 -2.32 18.76 -14.13
CA ILE A 3 -1.91 17.37 -13.98
C ILE A 3 -0.92 17.11 -15.10
N CYS A 4 0.36 16.97 -14.77
CA CYS A 4 1.31 16.36 -15.70
C CYS A 4 1.22 14.85 -15.54
N ILE A 5 0.77 14.16 -16.58
CA ILE A 5 0.91 12.72 -16.66
C ILE A 5 2.12 12.41 -17.55
N LEU A 6 3.19 11.91 -16.92
CA LEU A 6 4.45 11.56 -17.55
C LEU A 6 4.42 10.08 -17.98
N TYR A 7 4.72 9.80 -19.26
CA TYR A 7 4.80 8.45 -19.81
C TYR A 7 5.92 8.34 -20.82
N ASN A 8 6.87 7.39 -20.69
CA ASN A 8 7.82 6.95 -21.74
C ASN A 8 8.08 7.96 -22.88
N ASN A 9 8.85 9.02 -22.59
CA ASN A 9 9.16 10.10 -23.54
C ASN A 9 7.97 10.98 -23.97
N TYR A 10 6.89 11.12 -23.20
CA TYR A 10 5.76 12.00 -23.50
C TYR A 10 5.25 12.61 -22.19
N CYS A 11 5.01 13.92 -22.22
CA CYS A 11 4.42 14.66 -21.11
C CYS A 11 3.03 15.12 -21.54
N SER A 12 1.99 14.63 -20.85
CA SER A 12 0.61 15.03 -21.09
C SER A 12 0.23 16.05 -20.03
N HIS A 13 -0.07 17.28 -20.42
CA HIS A 13 -0.60 18.30 -19.53
C HIS A 13 -2.12 18.24 -19.60
N ILE A 14 -2.77 17.93 -18.48
CA ILE A 14 -4.20 18.18 -18.33
C ILE A 14 -4.37 19.40 -17.45
N ASN A 15 -4.93 20.47 -18.01
CA ASN A 15 -5.45 21.56 -17.22
C ASN A 15 -6.94 21.29 -16.98
N CYS A 16 -7.40 21.11 -15.74
CA CYS A 16 -8.84 20.85 -15.47
C CYS A 16 -9.78 21.98 -15.92
N HIS A 17 -9.26 23.09 -16.42
CA HIS A 17 -10.03 24.20 -16.96
C HIS A 17 -9.67 24.59 -18.40
N ASN A 18 -8.68 23.96 -19.05
CA ASN A 18 -8.34 24.28 -20.44
C ASN A 18 -7.70 23.10 -21.19
N SER A 19 -7.94 23.09 -22.49
CA SER A 19 -7.61 22.05 -23.48
C SER A 19 -6.30 21.29 -23.24
N PHE A 20 -6.37 19.98 -23.47
CA PHE A 20 -5.28 19.00 -23.48
C PHE A 20 -4.10 19.36 -24.42
N LEU A 21 -4.22 20.37 -25.28
CA LEU A 21 -3.34 20.56 -26.45
C LEU A 21 -2.89 21.99 -26.77
N ASN A 22 -3.21 23.01 -25.97
CA ASN A 22 -2.80 24.38 -26.31
C ASN A 22 -1.63 24.88 -25.47
N LYS A 23 -0.46 24.27 -25.65
CA LYS A 23 0.76 25.07 -25.74
C LYS A 23 1.17 25.07 -27.20
N GLU A 24 1.10 26.24 -27.82
CA GLU A 24 1.63 26.49 -29.15
C GLU A 24 2.99 25.79 -29.30
N LYS A 25 3.27 25.26 -30.49
CA LYS A 25 4.61 24.91 -30.95
C LYS A 25 5.47 26.17 -31.02
N GLN A 26 5.68 26.89 -29.92
CA GLN A 26 6.67 27.95 -29.84
C GLN A 26 8.03 27.30 -29.56
N GLY A 27 8.60 26.76 -30.63
CA GLY A 27 10.04 26.62 -30.78
C GLY A 27 10.73 27.97 -31.00
N ILE A 28 10.33 29.01 -30.26
CA ILE A 28 11.03 30.30 -30.23
C ILE A 28 10.93 30.83 -28.80
N ASN A 29 11.71 30.23 -27.90
CA ASN A 29 12.12 30.89 -26.68
C ASN A 29 13.61 31.18 -26.86
N ASN A 30 13.93 32.44 -27.17
CA ASN A 30 15.27 33.03 -27.25
C ASN A 30 16.43 32.09 -27.67
N ASN A 31 16.75 32.10 -28.96
CA ASN A 31 18.02 31.66 -29.55
C ASN A 31 18.46 30.19 -29.42
N VAL A 32 17.60 29.25 -29.00
CA VAL A 32 17.94 27.82 -29.01
C VAL A 32 17.06 27.04 -29.98
N LYS A 33 17.65 26.60 -31.12
CA LYS A 33 17.03 25.62 -32.03
C LYS A 33 17.22 24.21 -31.47
N TYR A 34 16.17 23.65 -30.88
CA TYR A 34 16.15 22.23 -30.52
C TYR A 34 16.01 21.38 -31.78
N LEU A 35 17.04 20.62 -32.12
CA LEU A 35 16.99 19.65 -33.22
C LEU A 35 16.18 18.44 -32.76
N LYS A 36 14.98 18.24 -33.34
CA LYS A 36 14.08 17.11 -33.05
C LYS A 36 14.75 15.73 -33.16
N ASP A 37 15.75 15.62 -34.03
CA ASP A 37 16.41 14.36 -34.36
C ASP A 37 17.67 14.09 -33.52
N ASN A 38 18.03 15.00 -32.59
CA ASN A 38 19.15 14.82 -31.70
C ASN A 38 18.66 14.50 -30.28
N GLY A 39 18.53 13.21 -29.98
CA GLY A 39 17.99 12.68 -28.71
C GLY A 39 18.81 13.00 -27.45
N THR A 40 19.85 13.82 -27.55
CA THR A 40 20.75 14.25 -26.45
C THR A 40 20.01 14.86 -25.25
N HIS A 41 18.82 15.43 -25.46
CA HIS A 41 18.00 16.04 -24.39
C HIS A 41 16.65 15.33 -24.18
N GLY A 42 16.51 14.10 -24.69
CA GLY A 42 15.26 13.33 -24.66
C GLY A 42 14.41 13.56 -25.91
N THR A 43 13.75 12.51 -26.37
CA THR A 43 12.87 12.54 -27.55
C THR A 43 11.44 12.96 -27.21
N ALA A 44 11.27 13.62 -26.06
CA ALA A 44 9.95 13.81 -25.52
C ALA A 44 9.15 14.86 -26.28
N ASN A 45 7.92 14.52 -26.63
CA ASN A 45 7.09 15.40 -27.45
C ASN A 45 5.65 15.48 -26.93
N TRP A 46 4.93 16.50 -27.41
CA TRP A 46 3.49 16.60 -27.16
C TRP A 46 2.75 15.63 -28.08
N MET A 47 1.87 14.83 -27.48
CA MET A 47 0.95 13.97 -28.23
C MET A 47 0.01 14.84 -29.06
N ASP A 48 -0.18 14.53 -30.34
CA ASP A 48 -1.13 15.26 -31.19
C ASP A 48 -2.56 14.67 -31.14
N GLU A 49 -3.52 15.35 -31.77
CA GLU A 49 -4.93 14.88 -31.77
C GLU A 49 -5.13 13.53 -32.47
N GLU A 50 -4.34 13.23 -33.50
CA GLU A 50 -4.48 11.99 -34.27
C GLU A 50 -3.90 10.82 -33.48
N GLU A 51 -2.73 11.01 -32.86
CA GLU A 51 -2.13 10.08 -31.90
C GLU A 51 -3.08 9.84 -30.71
N ALA A 52 -3.68 10.91 -30.16
CA ALA A 52 -4.62 10.79 -29.05
C ALA A 52 -5.84 9.95 -29.43
N LYS A 53 -6.43 10.13 -30.62
CA LYS A 53 -7.57 9.32 -31.10
C LYS A 53 -7.21 7.85 -31.33
N GLN A 54 -5.95 7.55 -31.66
CA GLN A 54 -5.48 6.18 -31.87
C GLN A 54 -5.18 5.42 -30.56
N LEU A 55 -4.97 6.15 -29.46
CA LEU A 55 -4.44 5.62 -28.22
C LEU A 55 -5.39 5.77 -27.02
N LEU A 56 -6.26 6.77 -27.05
CA LEU A 56 -7.14 7.16 -25.96
C LEU A 56 -8.60 7.12 -26.41
N ASN A 57 -9.49 6.81 -25.47
CA ASN A 57 -10.92 6.94 -25.67
C ASN A 57 -11.31 8.42 -25.50
N ILE A 58 -11.96 9.00 -26.51
CA ILE A 58 -12.39 10.41 -26.52
C ILE A 58 -13.88 10.50 -26.81
N GLY A 59 -14.66 11.04 -25.88
CA GLY A 59 -16.12 11.10 -26.02
C GLY A 59 -16.83 11.72 -24.82
N ASN A 60 -18.16 11.85 -24.88
CA ASN A 60 -18.94 12.37 -23.75
C ASN A 60 -18.99 11.36 -22.58
N ARG A 61 -19.04 10.07 -22.92
CA ARG A 61 -18.86 8.95 -21.99
C ARG A 61 -17.75 8.08 -22.55
N VAL A 62 -16.78 7.75 -21.71
CA VAL A 62 -15.60 6.96 -22.09
C VAL A 62 -15.31 5.99 -20.97
N ASP A 63 -14.89 4.79 -21.32
CA ASP A 63 -14.35 3.83 -20.37
C ASP A 63 -12.83 3.91 -20.34
N GLY A 64 -12.24 3.72 -19.16
CA GLY A 64 -10.81 3.83 -18.96
C GLY A 64 -10.41 4.72 -17.79
N ILE A 65 -9.11 4.88 -17.59
CA ILE A 65 -8.52 5.78 -16.60
C ILE A 65 -8.64 7.20 -17.13
N ILE A 66 -9.45 8.02 -16.46
CA ILE A 66 -9.66 9.41 -16.88
C ILE A 66 -8.35 10.18 -16.75
N TYR A 67 -7.97 10.82 -17.85
CA TYR A 67 -6.87 11.77 -17.87
C TYR A 67 -7.39 13.20 -17.82
N GLY A 68 -8.52 13.50 -18.48
CA GLY A 68 -9.11 14.83 -18.44
C GLY A 68 -10.12 15.05 -19.56
N ALA A 69 -10.12 16.23 -20.19
CA ALA A 69 -11.01 16.56 -21.29
C ALA A 69 -10.31 17.32 -22.43
N LEU A 70 -10.64 16.96 -23.67
CA LEU A 70 -10.19 17.60 -24.90
C LEU A 70 -11.41 18.12 -25.67
N ASN A 71 -11.44 19.42 -25.97
CA ASN A 71 -12.52 20.07 -26.71
C ASN A 71 -13.92 19.75 -26.15
N GLY A 72 -14.05 19.73 -24.82
CA GLY A 72 -15.29 19.42 -24.10
C GLY A 72 -15.64 17.93 -24.01
N LYS A 73 -14.85 17.03 -24.60
CA LYS A 73 -15.02 15.57 -24.52
C LYS A 73 -14.07 14.98 -23.49
N ASN A 74 -14.53 14.00 -22.73
CA ASN A 74 -13.70 13.25 -21.79
C ASN A 74 -12.65 12.44 -22.54
N VAL A 75 -11.46 12.34 -21.95
CA VAL A 75 -10.31 11.60 -22.46
C VAL A 75 -9.88 10.59 -21.41
N ALA A 76 -9.84 9.32 -21.79
CA ALA A 76 -9.45 8.23 -20.90
C ALA A 76 -8.51 7.24 -21.60
N LEU A 77 -7.57 6.68 -20.82
CA LEU A 77 -6.77 5.55 -21.25
C LEU A 77 -7.61 4.26 -21.11
N PRO A 78 -7.85 3.50 -22.20
CA PRO A 78 -8.65 2.27 -22.13
C PRO A 78 -8.11 1.27 -21.10
N PHE A 79 -8.99 0.61 -20.33
CA PHE A 79 -8.55 -0.34 -19.28
C PHE A 79 -7.84 -1.58 -19.83
N ASP A 80 -8.14 -1.97 -21.07
CA ASP A 80 -7.64 -3.14 -21.78
C ASP A 80 -6.40 -2.85 -22.65
N THR A 81 -5.94 -1.59 -22.69
CA THR A 81 -4.75 -1.26 -23.47
C THR A 81 -3.49 -1.93 -22.91
N TRP A 82 -2.68 -2.46 -23.82
CA TRP A 82 -1.35 -3.01 -23.56
C TRP A 82 -0.23 -2.03 -23.96
N LYS A 83 -0.59 -0.96 -24.66
CA LYS A 83 0.38 0.00 -25.23
C LYS A 83 1.01 0.91 -24.18
N PHE A 84 0.34 1.10 -23.03
CA PHE A 84 0.79 2.01 -21.98
C PHE A 84 0.71 1.42 -20.58
N ASN A 85 1.58 1.93 -19.72
CA ASN A 85 1.45 1.77 -18.28
C ASN A 85 0.20 2.51 -17.78
N LYS A 86 -0.52 1.90 -16.85
CA LYS A 86 -1.79 2.38 -16.28
C LYS A 86 -1.59 3.22 -15.01
N ASN A 87 -0.35 3.33 -14.52
CA ASN A 87 -0.03 4.15 -13.37
C ASN A 87 -0.13 5.64 -13.74
N VAL A 88 -0.73 6.44 -12.85
CA VAL A 88 -0.84 7.89 -13.01
C VAL A 88 -0.15 8.56 -11.84
N ALA A 89 0.74 9.50 -12.14
CA ALA A 89 1.32 10.40 -11.14
C ALA A 89 0.67 11.78 -11.28
N ILE A 90 0.29 12.39 -10.16
CA ILE A 90 -0.38 13.69 -10.13
C ILE A 90 0.44 14.65 -9.28
N PHE A 91 0.86 15.75 -9.88
CA PHE A 91 1.62 16.80 -9.22
C PHE A 91 0.75 18.04 -8.99
N GLY A 92 0.92 18.70 -7.86
CA GLY A 92 0.26 19.98 -7.58
C GLY A 92 0.42 20.42 -6.14
N ALA A 93 0.50 21.73 -5.92
CA ALA A 93 0.56 22.32 -4.58
C ALA A 93 -0.66 21.93 -3.71
N PRO A 94 -0.58 22.05 -2.37
CA PRO A 94 -1.76 21.98 -1.52
C PRO A 94 -2.85 22.96 -1.99
N GLY A 95 -4.13 22.57 -1.89
CA GLY A 95 -5.26 23.42 -2.30
C GLY A 95 -5.56 23.45 -3.81
N THR A 96 -4.74 22.83 -4.67
CA THR A 96 -4.98 22.84 -6.14
C THR A 96 -6.10 21.92 -6.61
N GLY A 97 -6.78 21.23 -5.68
CA GLY A 97 -7.94 20.39 -5.98
C GLY A 97 -7.63 18.97 -6.44
N LYS A 98 -6.42 18.43 -6.18
CA LYS A 98 -6.05 17.04 -6.54
C LYS A 98 -7.10 16.00 -6.08
N SER A 99 -7.46 16.01 -4.80
CA SER A 99 -8.48 15.11 -4.27
C SER A 99 -9.88 15.41 -4.82
N ARG A 100 -10.20 16.69 -4.99
CA ARG A 100 -11.56 17.15 -5.35
C ARG A 100 -11.89 16.89 -6.81
N PHE A 101 -10.98 17.20 -7.72
CA PHE A 101 -11.21 17.16 -9.16
C PHE A 101 -10.72 15.87 -9.81
N TYR A 102 -9.60 15.29 -9.35
CA TYR A 102 -9.08 14.08 -9.96
C TYR A 102 -9.55 12.82 -9.23
N LEU A 103 -9.21 12.66 -7.94
CA LEU A 103 -9.49 11.40 -7.22
C LEU A 103 -10.99 11.06 -7.18
N ARG A 104 -11.86 12.03 -6.85
CA ARG A 104 -13.32 11.80 -6.85
C ARG A 104 -13.84 11.42 -8.26
N THR A 105 -13.32 12.04 -9.30
CA THR A 105 -13.67 11.72 -10.70
C THR A 105 -13.22 10.31 -11.08
N VAL A 106 -12.00 9.91 -10.69
CA VAL A 106 -11.51 8.54 -10.89
C VAL A 106 -12.37 7.54 -10.13
N VAL A 107 -12.75 7.81 -8.88
CA VAL A 107 -13.65 6.91 -8.14
C VAL A 107 -14.98 6.74 -8.87
N CYS A 108 -15.62 7.82 -9.31
CA CYS A 108 -16.87 7.73 -10.08
C CYS A 108 -16.69 6.90 -11.37
N GLN A 109 -15.57 7.05 -12.06
CA GLN A 109 -15.25 6.29 -13.26
C GLN A 109 -15.08 4.79 -12.98
N LEU A 110 -14.38 4.45 -11.90
CA LEU A 110 -14.16 3.07 -11.46
C LEU A 110 -15.48 2.42 -11.03
N VAL A 111 -16.35 3.17 -10.36
CA VAL A 111 -17.70 2.74 -9.96
C VAL A 111 -18.57 2.42 -11.18
N GLN A 112 -18.61 3.31 -12.18
CA GLN A 112 -19.34 3.06 -13.43
C GLN A 112 -18.88 1.78 -14.13
N ASN A 113 -17.59 1.47 -13.99
CA ASN A 113 -16.95 0.29 -14.58
C ASN A 113 -16.87 -0.91 -13.62
N LYS A 114 -17.56 -0.87 -12.47
CA LYS A 114 -17.60 -1.91 -11.43
C LYS A 114 -16.21 -2.43 -11.01
N LYS A 115 -15.25 -1.52 -10.89
CA LYS A 115 -13.87 -1.82 -10.48
C LYS A 115 -13.73 -1.72 -8.96
N SER A 116 -13.02 -2.67 -8.36
CA SER A 116 -12.66 -2.62 -6.94
C SER A 116 -11.55 -1.59 -6.69
N MET A 117 -11.46 -1.08 -5.47
CA MET A 117 -10.61 0.06 -5.13
C MET A 117 -9.88 -0.14 -3.80
N VAL A 118 -8.64 0.35 -3.71
CA VAL A 118 -7.92 0.51 -2.44
C VAL A 118 -7.44 1.95 -2.42
N ILE A 119 -7.91 2.72 -1.44
CA ILE A 119 -7.68 4.16 -1.36
C ILE A 119 -6.99 4.46 -0.05
N THR A 120 -5.82 5.10 -0.11
CA THR A 120 -5.21 5.67 1.08
C THR A 120 -5.76 7.08 1.30
N ASP A 121 -6.45 7.29 2.42
CA ASP A 121 -7.06 8.59 2.75
C ASP A 121 -6.53 9.17 4.07
N PRO A 122 -5.32 9.77 4.09
CA PRO A 122 -4.72 10.32 5.30
C PRO A 122 -5.55 11.40 6.00
N LYS A 123 -6.49 12.04 5.29
CA LYS A 123 -7.32 13.13 5.82
C LYS A 123 -8.75 12.69 6.15
N GLY A 124 -9.16 11.49 5.74
CA GLY A 124 -10.53 11.02 5.89
C GLY A 124 -11.56 11.80 5.04
N GLU A 125 -11.13 12.58 4.05
CA GLU A 125 -12.04 13.40 3.23
C GLU A 125 -12.76 12.56 2.16
N LEU A 126 -12.09 11.55 1.62
CA LEU A 126 -12.64 10.68 0.59
C LEU A 126 -13.62 9.70 1.22
N MET A 127 -13.27 9.11 2.38
CA MET A 127 -14.16 8.24 3.12
C MET A 127 -15.47 8.96 3.45
N ARG A 128 -15.39 10.18 4.00
CA ARG A 128 -16.55 10.97 4.40
C ARG A 128 -17.47 11.30 3.23
N ASP A 129 -16.90 11.68 2.09
CA ASP A 129 -17.68 12.11 0.93
C ASP A 129 -18.25 10.94 0.12
N LEU A 130 -17.52 9.82 0.05
CA LEU A 130 -17.78 8.76 -0.93
C LEU A 130 -18.40 7.51 -0.32
N LYS A 131 -18.29 7.27 0.99
CA LYS A 131 -18.77 6.02 1.61
C LYS A 131 -20.24 5.72 1.29
N VAL A 132 -21.14 6.65 1.63
CA VAL A 132 -22.59 6.48 1.41
C VAL A 132 -22.91 6.31 -0.07
N PHE A 133 -22.21 7.05 -0.93
CA PHE A 133 -22.34 6.90 -2.38
C PHE A 133 -21.93 5.49 -2.83
N LEU A 134 -20.78 5.00 -2.41
CA LEU A 134 -20.28 3.67 -2.79
C LEU A 134 -21.18 2.54 -2.30
N GLU A 135 -21.64 2.63 -1.05
CA GLU A 135 -22.63 1.69 -0.49
C GLU A 135 -23.92 1.69 -1.31
N SER A 136 -24.41 2.86 -1.75
CA SER A 136 -25.58 2.97 -2.63
C SER A 136 -25.38 2.35 -4.02
N GLN A 137 -24.13 2.20 -4.46
CA GLN A 137 -23.77 1.55 -5.72
C GLN A 137 -23.48 0.05 -5.54
N GLY A 138 -23.72 -0.49 -4.33
CA GLY A 138 -23.56 -1.92 -4.03
C GLY A 138 -22.13 -2.34 -3.68
N TYR A 139 -21.25 -1.39 -3.35
CA TYR A 139 -19.90 -1.73 -2.87
C TYR A 139 -19.94 -2.18 -1.41
N ASP A 140 -19.15 -3.21 -1.08
CA ASP A 140 -18.78 -3.49 0.30
C ASP A 140 -17.62 -2.57 0.71
N VAL A 141 -17.91 -1.62 1.60
CA VAL A 141 -16.99 -0.57 2.03
C VAL A 141 -16.36 -0.94 3.37
N LYS A 142 -15.09 -1.33 3.33
CA LYS A 142 -14.28 -1.56 4.53
C LYS A 142 -13.33 -0.38 4.75
N VAL A 143 -13.11 -0.05 6.01
CA VAL A 143 -12.33 1.12 6.44
C VAL A 143 -11.34 0.69 7.50
N PHE A 144 -10.05 0.95 7.28
CA PHE A 144 -8.99 0.66 8.24
C PHE A 144 -8.42 1.97 8.82
N ASN A 145 -9.04 2.45 9.90
CA ASN A 145 -8.77 3.76 10.47
C ASN A 145 -7.76 3.70 11.62
N LEU A 146 -6.51 4.06 11.31
CA LEU A 146 -5.41 4.12 12.29
C LEU A 146 -5.44 5.35 13.21
N VAL A 147 -6.28 6.36 12.92
CA VAL A 147 -6.39 7.59 13.72
C VAL A 147 -7.51 7.48 14.75
N ASN A 148 -8.70 7.05 14.31
CA ASN A 148 -9.84 6.78 15.17
C ASN A 148 -10.23 5.30 15.05
N MET A 149 -9.46 4.46 15.74
CA MET A 149 -9.55 3.01 15.68
C MET A 149 -10.92 2.47 16.09
N LYS A 150 -11.69 3.20 16.90
CA LYS A 150 -13.07 2.82 17.28
C LYS A 150 -14.04 2.84 16.10
N ASN A 151 -13.73 3.62 15.06
CA ASN A 151 -14.52 3.73 13.83
C ASN A 151 -13.85 2.98 12.67
N SER A 152 -13.09 1.92 12.99
CA SER A 152 -12.40 1.07 12.02
C SER A 152 -13.05 -0.31 11.97
N HIS A 153 -12.96 -0.95 10.82
CA HIS A 153 -13.02 -2.39 10.72
C HIS A 153 -11.70 -2.98 11.24
N ARG A 154 -11.76 -4.21 11.75
CA ARG A 154 -10.59 -4.91 12.28
C ARG A 154 -9.86 -5.66 11.18
N TRP A 155 -8.55 -5.75 11.32
CA TRP A 155 -7.72 -6.58 10.46
C TRP A 155 -6.59 -7.17 11.29
N ASN A 156 -6.57 -8.49 11.40
CA ASN A 156 -5.52 -9.25 12.05
C ASN A 156 -4.46 -9.64 11.01
N PRO A 157 -3.25 -9.04 11.04
CA PRO A 157 -2.20 -9.36 10.07
C PRO A 157 -1.71 -10.80 10.14
N LEU A 158 -1.90 -11.49 11.28
CA LEU A 158 -1.51 -12.91 11.39
C LEU A 158 -2.37 -13.82 10.51
N ASN A 159 -3.56 -13.40 10.12
CA ASN A 159 -4.40 -14.16 9.18
C ASN A 159 -3.79 -14.24 7.77
N GLU A 160 -2.88 -13.34 7.42
CA GLU A 160 -2.17 -13.36 6.13
C GLU A 160 -0.97 -14.33 6.13
N VAL A 161 -0.60 -14.86 7.31
CA VAL A 161 0.51 -15.81 7.46
C VAL A 161 -0.05 -17.23 7.39
N THR A 162 0.17 -17.89 6.25
CA THR A 162 -0.38 -19.21 5.94
C THR A 162 0.68 -20.30 5.84
N ASP A 163 1.95 -19.91 5.75
CA ASP A 163 3.10 -20.80 5.58
C ASP A 163 4.41 -20.15 6.09
N ASP A 164 5.53 -20.87 5.97
CA ASP A 164 6.84 -20.37 6.43
C ASP A 164 7.31 -19.12 5.64
N LEU A 165 6.99 -19.05 4.34
CA LEU A 165 7.40 -17.94 3.48
C LEU A 165 6.66 -16.65 3.82
N SER A 166 5.35 -16.73 4.03
CA SER A 166 4.52 -15.61 4.50
C SER A 166 4.94 -15.18 5.91
N ALA A 167 5.33 -16.10 6.80
CA ALA A 167 5.88 -15.75 8.12
C ALA A 167 7.21 -14.98 8.01
N GLN A 168 8.06 -15.36 7.05
CA GLN A 168 9.30 -14.65 6.71
C GLN A 168 9.00 -13.23 6.20
N VAL A 169 8.08 -13.09 5.25
CA VAL A 169 7.68 -11.79 4.67
C VAL A 169 7.05 -10.90 5.73
N PHE A 170 6.17 -11.44 6.58
CA PHE A 170 5.56 -10.73 7.69
C PHE A 170 6.63 -10.16 8.63
N SER A 171 7.54 -11.02 9.08
CA SER A 171 8.59 -10.64 10.03
C SER A 171 9.55 -9.61 9.44
N GLN A 172 9.95 -9.78 8.17
CA GLN A 172 10.78 -8.81 7.44
C GLN A 172 10.08 -7.45 7.34
N THR A 173 8.80 -7.44 6.98
CA THR A 173 8.00 -6.22 6.83
C THR A 173 7.94 -5.43 8.13
N ILE A 174 7.73 -6.10 9.27
CA ILE A 174 7.70 -5.45 10.58
C ILE A 174 9.07 -4.86 10.95
N ILE A 175 10.16 -5.62 10.76
CA ILE A 175 11.51 -5.15 11.08
C ILE A 175 11.90 -3.95 10.21
N ASP A 176 11.60 -3.98 8.91
CA ASP A 176 11.91 -2.89 7.97
C ASP A 176 11.11 -1.62 8.25
N ASN A 177 9.84 -1.74 8.64
CA ASN A 177 8.98 -0.59 8.92
C ASN A 177 9.14 0.00 10.33
N THR A 178 9.93 -0.64 11.20
CA THR A 178 10.21 -0.15 12.56
C THR A 178 11.63 0.36 12.73
N LYS A 179 12.40 0.49 11.64
CA LYS A 179 13.76 1.07 11.67
C LYS A 179 13.68 2.58 11.94
N PRO A 180 14.55 3.13 12.81
CA PRO A 180 14.67 4.57 12.96
C PRO A 180 15.06 5.24 11.63
N VAL A 181 14.37 6.32 11.27
CA VAL A 181 14.62 7.06 10.02
C VAL A 181 16.07 7.54 9.99
N GLY A 182 16.82 7.17 8.95
CA GLY A 182 18.23 7.55 8.77
C GLY A 182 19.25 6.68 9.52
N SER A 183 18.81 5.66 10.26
CA SER A 183 19.70 4.68 10.86
C SER A 183 20.02 3.56 9.87
N LYS A 184 21.31 3.29 9.64
CA LYS A 184 21.74 1.96 9.17
C LYS A 184 21.71 1.07 10.42
N GLY A 185 20.57 0.44 10.68
CA GLY A 185 20.46 -0.49 11.79
C GLY A 185 21.54 -1.55 11.69
N ASP A 186 21.98 -2.05 12.85
CA ASP A 186 22.99 -3.09 12.89
C ASP A 186 22.34 -4.43 12.49
N GLU A 187 22.69 -4.88 11.28
CA GLU A 187 22.13 -6.05 10.59
C GLU A 187 22.14 -7.30 11.48
N PHE A 188 23.11 -7.42 12.39
CA PHE A 188 23.17 -8.54 13.34
C PHE A 188 21.97 -8.56 14.29
N TRP A 189 21.65 -7.41 14.91
CA TRP A 189 20.50 -7.29 15.82
C TRP A 189 19.19 -7.46 15.06
N GLU A 190 19.08 -6.84 13.89
CA GLU A 190 17.88 -6.93 13.05
C GLU A 190 17.56 -8.38 12.65
N LYS A 191 18.57 -9.15 12.23
CA LYS A 191 18.39 -10.58 11.91
C LYS A 191 18.00 -11.41 13.13
N GLY A 192 18.56 -11.11 14.30
CA GLY A 192 18.20 -11.76 15.54
C GLY A 192 16.75 -11.51 15.95
N GLU A 193 16.34 -10.24 15.94
CA GLU A 193 14.97 -9.79 16.20
C GLU A 193 13.98 -10.40 15.20
N GLN A 194 14.35 -10.45 13.91
CA GLN A 194 13.54 -11.04 12.86
C GLN A 194 13.34 -12.55 13.05
N ASN A 195 14.40 -13.29 13.39
CA ASN A 195 14.31 -14.72 13.66
C ASN A 195 13.42 -15.01 14.86
N LEU A 196 13.56 -14.20 15.93
CA LEU A 196 12.68 -14.31 17.10
C LEU A 196 11.22 -14.00 16.74
N LEU A 197 10.97 -12.94 15.98
CA LEU A 197 9.62 -12.56 15.54
C LEU A 197 8.99 -13.66 14.68
N LYS A 198 9.74 -14.24 13.74
CA LYS A 198 9.27 -15.36 12.91
C LYS A 198 8.93 -16.58 13.75
N ALA A 199 9.79 -16.92 14.71
CA ALA A 199 9.55 -18.03 15.64
C ALA A 199 8.28 -17.81 16.47
N LEU A 200 8.09 -16.62 17.05
CA LEU A 200 6.90 -16.28 17.83
C LEU A 200 5.63 -16.29 16.97
N THR A 201 5.71 -15.76 15.76
CA THR A 201 4.59 -15.75 14.80
C THR A 201 4.13 -17.18 14.49
N LEU A 202 5.08 -18.06 14.12
CA LEU A 202 4.78 -19.46 13.84
C LEU A 202 4.30 -20.20 15.09
N TYR A 203 4.85 -19.92 16.27
CA TYR A 203 4.36 -20.50 17.52
C TYR A 203 2.88 -20.12 17.74
N VAL A 204 2.54 -18.84 17.64
CA VAL A 204 1.15 -18.36 17.82
C VAL A 204 0.21 -19.02 16.83
N ILE A 205 0.58 -19.14 15.56
CA ILE A 205 -0.29 -19.69 14.51
C ILE A 205 -0.53 -21.19 14.67
N TYR A 206 0.50 -21.95 15.02
CA TYR A 206 0.42 -23.42 15.03
C TYR A 206 -0.01 -24.00 16.40
N GLU A 207 0.33 -23.32 17.51
CA GLU A 207 0.14 -23.87 18.85
C GLU A 207 -1.04 -23.24 19.62
N LEU A 208 -1.41 -21.98 19.32
CA LEU A 208 -2.53 -21.33 20.00
C LEU A 208 -3.87 -21.62 19.30
N PRO A 209 -4.98 -21.66 20.07
CA PRO A 209 -6.32 -21.77 19.49
C PRO A 209 -6.62 -20.56 18.61
N GLU A 210 -7.50 -20.72 17.62
CA GLU A 210 -7.80 -19.66 16.63
C GLU A 210 -8.19 -18.31 17.25
N SER A 211 -8.90 -18.32 18.38
CA SER A 211 -9.28 -17.11 19.13
C SER A 211 -8.09 -16.32 19.69
N GLU A 212 -6.94 -16.96 19.84
CA GLU A 212 -5.71 -16.39 20.43
C GLU A 212 -4.63 -16.11 19.37
N ARG A 213 -4.90 -16.38 18.09
CA ARG A 213 -3.94 -16.17 16.98
C ARG A 213 -3.84 -14.70 16.56
N ASN A 214 -3.41 -13.82 17.46
CA ASN A 214 -3.36 -12.38 17.22
C ASN A 214 -2.05 -11.75 17.75
N LEU A 215 -1.83 -10.49 17.36
CA LEU A 215 -0.59 -9.76 17.70
C LEU A 215 -0.47 -9.43 19.20
N ARG A 216 -1.60 -9.38 19.93
CA ARG A 216 -1.60 -9.21 21.38
C ARG A 216 -0.94 -10.41 22.05
N GLU A 217 -1.36 -11.63 21.71
CA GLU A 217 -0.79 -12.84 22.33
C GLU A 217 0.68 -13.02 21.93
N MET A 218 1.03 -12.74 20.67
CA MET A 218 2.42 -12.70 20.24
C MET A 218 3.27 -11.73 21.08
N TYR A 219 2.76 -10.52 21.34
CA TYR A 219 3.44 -9.53 22.16
C TYR A 219 3.51 -9.95 23.63
N SER A 220 2.45 -10.57 24.16
CA SER A 220 2.41 -11.08 25.54
C SER A 220 3.46 -12.16 25.77
N LEU A 221 3.64 -13.09 24.82
CA LEU A 221 4.71 -14.09 24.87
C LEU A 221 6.10 -13.46 24.88
N LEU A 222 6.32 -12.42 24.08
CA LEU A 222 7.59 -11.70 24.02
C LEU A 222 7.90 -10.95 25.32
N ALA A 223 6.91 -10.23 25.86
CA ALA A 223 7.10 -9.37 27.02
C ALA A 223 7.08 -10.14 28.36
N GLY A 224 6.43 -11.31 28.39
CA GLY A 224 6.19 -12.08 29.61
C GLY A 224 7.15 -13.24 29.86
N LYS A 225 8.18 -13.45 29.02
CA LYS A 225 9.11 -14.58 29.14
C LYS A 225 10.56 -14.13 29.08
N ASP A 226 11.38 -14.67 29.97
CA ASP A 226 12.83 -14.54 29.88
C ASP A 226 13.44 -15.51 28.86
N VAL A 227 14.76 -15.40 28.64
CA VAL A 227 15.51 -16.25 27.70
C VAL A 227 15.33 -17.75 28.00
N LYS A 228 15.36 -18.15 29.28
CA LYS A 228 15.27 -19.56 29.68
C LYS A 228 13.85 -20.09 29.53
N GLU A 229 12.85 -19.28 29.80
CA GLU A 229 11.45 -19.61 29.58
C GLU A 229 11.13 -19.77 28.10
N MET A 230 11.68 -18.89 27.25
CA MET A 230 11.62 -19.06 25.80
C MET A 230 12.32 -20.35 25.36
N ASP A 231 13.50 -20.67 25.90
CA ASP A 231 14.21 -21.91 25.55
C ASP A 231 13.37 -23.14 25.88
N ARG A 232 12.72 -23.16 27.05
CA ARG A 232 11.82 -24.25 27.44
C ARG A 232 10.60 -24.35 26.52
N LEU A 233 10.00 -23.22 26.17
CA LEU A 233 8.83 -23.14 25.28
C LEU A 233 9.13 -23.80 23.92
N PHE A 234 10.20 -23.36 23.25
CA PHE A 234 10.53 -23.84 21.92
C PHE A 234 11.18 -25.24 21.92
N SER A 235 11.84 -25.64 23.03
CA SER A 235 12.37 -27.01 23.17
C SER A 235 11.26 -28.06 23.29
N ALA A 236 10.10 -27.70 23.85
CA ALA A 236 8.96 -28.61 24.03
C ALA A 236 8.24 -28.96 22.71
N LEU A 237 8.42 -28.16 21.66
CA LEU A 237 7.77 -28.40 20.36
C LEU A 237 8.28 -29.70 19.70
N PRO A 238 7.56 -30.27 18.73
CA PRO A 238 8.06 -31.35 17.86
C PRO A 238 9.31 -30.95 17.06
N GLY A 239 10.14 -31.91 16.66
CA GLY A 239 11.41 -31.65 15.95
C GLY A 239 11.25 -30.99 14.58
N ASP A 240 10.15 -31.29 13.91
CA ASP A 240 9.72 -30.79 12.59
C ASP A 240 8.82 -29.54 12.67
N HIS A 241 8.56 -29.02 13.87
CA HIS A 241 7.72 -27.85 14.05
C HIS A 241 8.32 -26.60 13.37
N PRO A 242 7.58 -25.86 12.52
CA PRO A 242 8.10 -24.73 11.75
C PRO A 242 8.80 -23.64 12.58
N ALA A 243 8.27 -23.36 13.78
CA ALA A 243 8.84 -22.34 14.67
C ALA A 243 10.22 -22.68 15.26
N LYS A 244 10.64 -23.95 15.25
CA LYS A 244 11.92 -24.36 15.87
C LYS A 244 13.14 -23.83 15.13
N GLN A 245 13.13 -23.90 13.80
CA GLN A 245 14.29 -23.50 13.00
C GLN A 245 14.65 -22.01 13.18
N PRO A 246 13.71 -21.04 13.05
CA PRO A 246 14.03 -19.64 13.30
C PRO A 246 14.41 -19.39 14.75
N TYR A 247 13.78 -20.08 15.72
CA TYR A 247 14.18 -19.95 17.12
C TYR A 247 15.60 -20.45 17.38
N LYS A 248 16.00 -21.57 16.76
CA LYS A 248 17.36 -22.12 16.87
C LYS A 248 18.41 -21.17 16.33
N LEU A 249 18.12 -20.43 15.26
CA LEU A 249 19.01 -19.39 14.74
C LEU A 249 19.14 -18.22 15.73
N PHE A 250 18.04 -17.79 16.34
CA PHE A 250 18.06 -16.81 17.43
C PHE A 250 18.87 -17.30 18.64
N SER A 251 18.71 -18.56 19.03
CA SER A 251 19.34 -19.14 20.23
C SER A 251 20.84 -19.46 20.07
N GLN A 252 21.44 -19.23 18.90
CA GLN A 252 22.89 -19.39 18.69
C GLN A 252 23.72 -18.29 19.37
N SER A 253 23.11 -17.15 19.66
CA SER A 253 23.78 -16.04 20.34
C SER A 253 23.88 -16.28 21.85
N ALA A 254 24.84 -15.65 22.52
CA ALA A 254 24.94 -15.71 23.99
C ALA A 254 23.73 -15.05 24.68
N ASP A 255 23.41 -15.47 25.91
CA ASP A 255 22.20 -15.03 26.63
C ASP A 255 22.08 -13.51 26.80
N ASN A 256 23.20 -12.81 27.02
CA ASN A 256 23.23 -11.35 27.11
C ASN A 256 22.85 -10.68 25.78
N VAL A 257 23.30 -11.23 24.66
CA VAL A 257 22.96 -10.78 23.31
C VAL A 257 21.48 -11.07 23.01
N ARG A 258 21.02 -12.28 23.32
CA ARG A 258 19.60 -12.67 23.15
C ARG A 258 18.66 -11.79 23.96
N SER A 259 19.04 -11.43 25.18
CA SER A 259 18.27 -10.50 26.02
C SER A 259 18.17 -9.12 25.37
N GLY A 260 19.25 -8.63 24.76
CA GLY A 260 19.22 -7.37 23.99
C GLY A 260 18.27 -7.43 22.79
N MET A 261 18.26 -8.54 22.04
CA MET A 261 17.35 -8.75 20.91
C MET A 261 15.87 -8.82 21.36
N ILE A 262 15.57 -9.47 22.50
CA ILE A 262 14.22 -9.51 23.08
C ILE A 262 13.75 -8.09 23.43
N ILE A 263 14.60 -7.30 24.10
CA ILE A 263 14.29 -5.91 24.46
C ILE A 263 14.11 -5.04 23.22
N GLY A 264 14.98 -5.19 22.22
CA GLY A 264 14.91 -4.47 20.95
C GLY A 264 13.60 -4.76 20.20
N LEU A 265 13.26 -6.05 20.03
CA LEU A 265 12.00 -6.45 19.44
C LEU A 265 10.80 -5.97 20.26
N GLY A 266 10.86 -6.05 21.59
CA GLY A 266 9.81 -5.58 22.50
C GLY A 266 9.54 -4.07 22.35
N THR A 267 10.59 -3.29 22.10
CA THR A 267 10.49 -1.85 21.85
C THR A 267 9.84 -1.55 20.49
N ARG A 268 10.20 -2.31 19.44
CA ARG A 268 9.57 -2.16 18.11
C ARG A 268 8.07 -2.46 18.15
N LEU A 269 7.68 -3.45 18.93
CA LEU A 269 6.30 -3.93 19.02
C LEU A 269 5.49 -3.25 20.13
N GLN A 270 6.02 -2.24 20.81
CA GLN A 270 5.37 -1.58 21.97
C GLN A 270 3.99 -0.99 21.64
N VAL A 271 3.69 -0.70 20.37
CA VAL A 271 2.37 -0.21 19.93
C VAL A 271 1.24 -1.18 20.31
N PHE A 272 1.55 -2.48 20.40
CA PHE A 272 0.60 -3.52 20.82
C PHE A 272 0.32 -3.52 22.32
N GLN A 273 0.94 -2.66 23.12
CA GLN A 273 0.49 -2.40 24.50
C GLN A 273 -0.82 -1.60 24.54
N ASN A 274 -1.14 -0.88 23.46
CA ASN A 274 -2.34 -0.07 23.39
C ASN A 274 -3.58 -0.94 23.13
N GLN A 275 -4.57 -0.88 24.02
CA GLN A 275 -5.80 -1.67 23.93
C GLN A 275 -6.61 -1.42 22.64
N LEU A 276 -6.58 -0.20 22.08
CA LEU A 276 -7.25 0.08 20.81
C LEU A 276 -6.57 -0.61 19.64
N VAL A 277 -5.24 -0.69 19.66
CA VAL A 277 -4.45 -1.40 18.63
C VAL A 277 -4.68 -2.90 18.74
N GLN A 278 -4.69 -3.43 19.96
CA GLN A 278 -5.03 -4.83 20.20
C GLN A 278 -6.42 -5.15 19.66
N ALA A 279 -7.45 -4.38 20.03
CA ALA A 279 -8.82 -4.59 19.53
C ALA A 279 -8.93 -4.45 18.00
N LEU A 280 -8.17 -3.53 17.40
CA LEU A 280 -8.12 -3.33 15.95
C LEU A 280 -7.52 -4.54 15.20
N THR A 281 -6.61 -5.28 15.84
CA THR A 281 -5.82 -6.36 15.23
C THR A 281 -6.14 -7.75 15.79
N GLU A 282 -7.17 -7.86 16.62
CA GLU A 282 -7.57 -9.12 17.27
C GLU A 282 -8.17 -10.13 16.28
N THR A 283 -8.93 -9.65 15.30
CA THR A 283 -9.57 -10.46 14.27
C THR A 283 -9.72 -9.68 12.97
N SER A 284 -10.23 -10.30 11.91
CA SER A 284 -10.38 -9.67 10.60
C SER A 284 -11.86 -9.54 10.20
N ASP A 285 -12.31 -8.29 10.08
CA ASP A 285 -13.52 -7.93 9.33
C ASP A 285 -13.18 -7.61 7.85
N ILE A 286 -11.89 -7.43 7.56
CA ILE A 286 -11.30 -7.08 6.26
C ILE A 286 -10.70 -8.34 5.63
N ASP A 287 -11.16 -8.70 4.43
CA ASP A 287 -10.53 -9.72 3.56
C ASP A 287 -9.76 -9.03 2.43
N LEU A 288 -8.43 -8.95 2.53
CA LEU A 288 -7.59 -8.28 1.54
C LEU A 288 -7.66 -8.91 0.14
N SER A 289 -8.14 -10.15 0.01
CA SER A 289 -8.32 -10.83 -1.27
C SER A 289 -9.66 -10.51 -1.95
N ALA A 290 -10.62 -9.92 -1.22
CA ALA A 290 -11.96 -9.64 -1.72
C ALA A 290 -12.00 -8.77 -3.00
N PRO A 291 -11.17 -7.72 -3.16
CA PRO A 291 -11.12 -6.92 -4.38
C PRO A 291 -10.77 -7.70 -5.65
N ALA A 292 -10.04 -8.81 -5.51
CA ALA A 292 -9.67 -9.68 -6.62
C ALA A 292 -10.76 -10.71 -6.94
N LYS A 293 -11.48 -11.19 -5.93
CA LYS A 293 -12.53 -12.22 -6.06
C LYS A 293 -13.86 -11.64 -6.54
N ASN A 294 -14.21 -10.47 -6.03
CA ASN A 294 -15.50 -9.84 -6.23
C ASN A 294 -15.33 -8.45 -6.81
N HIS A 295 -16.16 -8.12 -7.79
CA HIS A 295 -16.35 -6.75 -8.22
C HIS A 295 -17.04 -5.97 -7.09
N ALA A 296 -16.65 -4.72 -6.89
CA ALA A 296 -17.24 -3.78 -5.93
C ALA A 296 -16.82 -3.94 -4.45
N HIS A 297 -15.52 -4.02 -4.20
CA HIS A 297 -14.95 -3.87 -2.85
C HIS A 297 -14.12 -2.59 -2.76
N ILE A 298 -14.18 -1.92 -1.61
CA ILE A 298 -13.28 -0.81 -1.33
C ILE A 298 -12.65 -0.92 0.07
N PHE A 299 -11.34 -0.72 0.11
CA PHE A 299 -10.60 -0.47 1.34
C PHE A 299 -10.19 0.99 1.39
N VAL A 300 -10.56 1.69 2.48
CA VAL A 300 -10.20 3.08 2.75
C VAL A 300 -9.38 3.22 4.01
#